data_AF-A0A1I6DUA8-F1
#
_entry.id   AF-A0A1I6DUA8-F1
#
_cell.length_a   1.000
_cell.length_b   1.000
_cell.length_c   1.000
_cell.angle_alpha   90.00
_cell.angle_beta   90.00
_cell.angle_gamma   90.00
#
_symmetry.space_group_name_H-M   'P 1'
#
loop_
_entity.id
_entity.type
_entity.pdbx_description
1 polymer ?
#
loop_
_entity_poly.entity_id
_entity_poly.type
_entity_poly.pdbx_seq_one_letter_code
_entity_poly.pdbx_strand_id
1 'polypeptide(L)'
;MKALTLAVLTLLIHTTAARAAYFEHGAWATVKIGHICHVYSLRSSRETSGALVFSFPERGYDASFEYRYAPYPGEVDDPWGPNDPVVIFVDGEESWIGEEMSTGWDSRGDFASLTTGFVPDMMSMVRGATGIVEVALDRVELGERWIYGQFSAEGFTATVVKAGEWCLFDPDNLPSW
;
A
#
# COMPACT_ATOMS: atom_id res chain seq x y z
N MET A 1 -30.32 51.50 -42.02
CA MET A 1 -30.54 50.10 -41.62
C MET A 1 -29.25 49.58 -41.00
N LYS A 2 -29.24 49.26 -39.71
CA LYS A 2 -28.05 48.81 -38.97
C LYS A 2 -27.99 47.28 -39.01
N ALA A 3 -26.88 46.73 -39.51
CA ALA A 3 -26.59 45.30 -39.44
C ALA A 3 -26.02 44.97 -38.06
N LEU A 4 -26.63 43.99 -37.38
CA LEU A 4 -26.23 43.51 -36.06
C LEU A 4 -25.38 42.25 -36.28
N THR A 5 -24.07 42.34 -36.04
CA THR A 5 -23.15 41.19 -36.11
C THR A 5 -23.17 40.45 -34.77
N LEU A 6 -23.67 39.21 -34.76
CA LEU A 6 -23.70 38.34 -33.59
C LEU A 6 -22.38 37.55 -33.52
N ALA A 7 -21.54 37.85 -32.53
CA ALA A 7 -20.33 37.08 -32.26
C ALA A 7 -20.68 35.86 -31.38
N VAL A 8 -20.55 34.65 -31.93
CA VAL A 8 -20.71 33.39 -31.20
C VAL A 8 -19.39 33.10 -30.49
N LEU A 9 -19.40 33.20 -29.16
CA LEU A 9 -18.27 32.84 -28.30
C LEU A 9 -18.31 31.32 -28.05
N THR A 10 -17.54 30.55 -28.81
CA THR A 10 -17.35 29.11 -28.58
C THR A 10 -16.46 28.92 -27.34
N LEU A 11 -17.09 28.67 -26.19
CA LEU A 11 -16.40 28.28 -24.96
C LEU A 11 -15.93 26.82 -25.10
N LEU A 12 -14.65 26.62 -25.44
CA LEU A 12 -13.99 25.31 -25.41
C LEU A 12 -13.79 24.88 -23.95
N ILE A 13 -14.75 24.17 -23.39
CA ILE A 13 -14.60 23.51 -22.09
C ILE A 13 -13.59 22.37 -22.26
N HIS A 14 -12.33 22.63 -21.94
CA HIS A 14 -11.33 21.58 -21.79
C HIS A 14 -11.62 20.83 -20.48
N THR A 15 -12.36 19.73 -20.58
CA THR A 15 -12.42 18.74 -19.50
C THR A 15 -11.06 18.05 -19.42
N THR A 16 -10.12 18.62 -18.66
CA THR A 16 -8.93 17.88 -18.27
C THR A 16 -9.39 16.71 -17.42
N ALA A 17 -9.28 15.49 -17.93
CA ALA A 17 -9.42 14.30 -17.11
C ALA A 17 -8.47 14.48 -15.91
N ALA A 18 -9.00 14.47 -14.70
CA ALA A 18 -8.20 14.54 -13.49
C ALA A 18 -7.31 13.29 -13.48
N ARG A 19 -6.06 13.45 -13.91
CA ARG A 19 -5.07 12.38 -13.85
C ARG A 19 -4.77 12.18 -12.37
N ALA A 20 -4.96 10.96 -11.87
CA ALA A 20 -4.55 10.61 -10.51
C ALA A 20 -3.08 11.02 -10.34
N ALA A 21 -2.78 11.77 -9.29
CA ALA A 21 -1.41 12.15 -8.97
C ALA A 21 -0.63 10.87 -8.66
N TYR A 22 0.50 10.66 -9.35
CA TYR A 22 1.33 9.47 -9.25
C TYR A 22 2.79 9.86 -9.10
N PHE A 23 3.49 9.19 -8.18
CA PHE A 23 4.90 9.37 -7.91
C PHE A 23 5.53 8.03 -7.57
N GLU A 24 6.72 7.78 -8.07
CA GLU A 24 7.47 6.55 -7.86
C GLU A 24 8.90 6.90 -7.44
N HIS A 25 9.43 6.13 -6.49
CA HIS A 25 10.83 6.19 -6.10
C HIS A 25 11.30 4.81 -5.62
N GLY A 26 12.39 4.31 -6.20
CA GLY A 26 12.92 2.99 -5.85
C GLY A 26 11.91 1.88 -6.15
N ALA A 27 11.65 1.03 -5.15
CA ALA A 27 10.70 -0.06 -5.23
C ALA A 27 9.29 0.33 -4.73
N TRP A 28 8.96 1.62 -4.63
CA TRP A 28 7.69 2.10 -4.09
C TRP A 28 7.05 3.16 -4.97
N ALA A 29 5.72 3.21 -4.93
CA ALA A 29 4.95 4.26 -5.57
C ALA A 29 3.83 4.76 -4.67
N THR A 30 3.40 6.00 -4.91
CA THR A 30 2.21 6.57 -4.32
C THR A 30 1.26 7.12 -5.37
N VAL A 31 -0.03 6.94 -5.11
CA VAL A 31 -1.11 7.49 -5.90
C VAL A 31 -2.15 8.12 -5.00
N LYS A 32 -2.67 9.30 -5.38
CA LYS A 32 -3.84 9.90 -4.74
C LYS A 32 -5.11 9.56 -5.51
N ILE A 33 -6.04 8.88 -4.86
CA ILE A 33 -7.37 8.54 -5.39
C ILE A 33 -8.42 9.17 -4.48
N GLY A 34 -9.11 10.19 -4.98
CA GLY A 34 -10.03 10.99 -4.15
C GLY A 34 -9.30 11.62 -2.96
N HIS A 35 -9.72 11.26 -1.75
CA HIS A 35 -9.19 11.77 -0.48
C HIS A 35 -8.22 10.81 0.21
N ILE A 36 -7.73 9.78 -0.49
CA ILE A 36 -6.83 8.77 0.08
C ILE A 36 -5.56 8.73 -0.77
N CYS A 37 -4.41 8.73 -0.10
CA CYS A 37 -3.11 8.46 -0.69
C CYS A 37 -2.72 7.03 -0.38
N HIS A 38 -2.51 6.23 -1.42
CA HIS A 38 -1.97 4.89 -1.27
C HIS A 38 -0.46 4.94 -1.49
N VAL A 39 0.31 4.29 -0.63
CA VAL A 39 1.75 4.04 -0.81
C VAL A 39 1.93 2.54 -0.90
N TYR A 40 2.47 2.04 -2.00
CA TYR A 40 2.53 0.60 -2.23
C TYR A 40 3.86 0.17 -2.84
N SER A 41 4.26 -1.05 -2.49
CA SER A 41 5.45 -1.67 -3.04
C SER A 41 5.21 -2.03 -4.51
N LEU A 42 6.18 -1.74 -5.36
CA LEU A 42 6.28 -2.27 -6.70
C LEU A 42 6.94 -3.65 -6.64
N ARG A 43 6.59 -4.53 -7.59
CA ARG A 43 7.13 -5.90 -7.65
C ARG A 43 8.65 -5.89 -7.50
N SER A 44 9.15 -6.45 -6.40
CA SER A 44 10.57 -6.37 -6.06
C SER A 44 11.36 -7.63 -6.47
N SER A 45 10.67 -8.77 -6.67
CA SER A 45 11.27 -9.98 -7.26
C SER A 45 10.26 -10.79 -8.09
N ARG A 46 10.75 -11.72 -8.93
CA ARG A 46 9.90 -12.68 -9.66
C ARG A 46 9.10 -13.59 -8.71
N GLU A 47 9.61 -13.77 -7.50
CA GLU A 47 9.07 -14.68 -6.48
C GLU A 47 8.21 -13.93 -5.45
N THR A 48 7.93 -12.64 -5.70
CA THR A 48 6.99 -11.87 -4.91
C THR A 48 5.58 -12.05 -5.45
N SER A 49 4.70 -12.61 -4.62
CA SER A 49 3.26 -12.47 -4.80
C SER A 49 2.78 -11.20 -4.10
N GLY A 50 1.78 -10.54 -4.68
CA GLY A 50 1.12 -9.41 -4.04
C GLY A 50 1.90 -8.08 -3.95
N ALA A 51 1.46 -7.25 -3.00
CA ALA A 51 2.04 -5.95 -2.69
C ALA A 51 1.76 -5.55 -1.23
N LEU A 52 2.70 -4.83 -0.62
CA LEU A 52 2.49 -4.05 0.58
C LEU A 52 1.76 -2.75 0.23
N VAL A 53 0.74 -2.38 0.99
CA VAL A 53 -0.10 -1.21 0.72
C VAL A 53 -0.39 -0.48 2.02
N PHE A 54 0.13 0.74 2.14
CA PHE A 54 -0.33 1.72 3.12
C PHE A 54 -1.40 2.61 2.50
N SER A 55 -2.43 2.93 3.27
CA SER A 55 -3.47 3.87 2.86
C SER A 55 -3.59 4.98 3.89
N PHE A 56 -3.53 6.22 3.42
CA PHE A 56 -3.61 7.42 4.24
C PHE A 56 -4.79 8.26 3.78
N PRO A 57 -5.91 8.26 4.52
CA PRO A 57 -6.93 9.29 4.37
C PRO A 57 -6.34 10.69 4.55
N GLU A 58 -7.04 11.70 4.03
CA GLU A 58 -6.64 13.09 4.21
C GLU A 58 -6.45 13.43 5.70
N ARG A 59 -5.31 14.05 6.02
CA ARG A 59 -4.78 14.33 7.37
C ARG A 59 -4.26 13.13 8.15
N GLY A 60 -4.24 11.94 7.56
CA GLY A 60 -3.56 10.76 8.11
C GLY A 60 -4.31 10.03 9.23
N TYR A 61 -5.54 10.42 9.54
CA TYR A 61 -6.41 9.66 10.43
C TYR A 61 -6.78 8.31 9.82
N ASP A 62 -6.93 7.29 10.66
CA ASP A 62 -7.33 5.94 10.25
C ASP A 62 -6.42 5.36 9.15
N ALA A 63 -5.11 5.67 9.22
CA ALA A 63 -4.13 5.08 8.33
C ALA A 63 -4.15 3.56 8.45
N SER A 64 -4.04 2.84 7.34
CA SER A 64 -4.06 1.38 7.33
C SER A 64 -2.85 0.81 6.61
N PHE A 65 -2.52 -0.43 6.94
CA PHE A 65 -1.51 -1.23 6.24
C PHE A 65 -2.06 -2.61 5.93
N GLU A 66 -1.83 -3.06 4.71
CA GLU A 66 -2.22 -4.38 4.23
C GLU A 66 -1.12 -4.98 3.37
N TYR A 67 -0.90 -6.28 3.51
CA TYR A 67 -0.36 -7.10 2.44
C TYR A 67 -1.53 -7.63 1.60
N ARG A 68 -1.51 -7.35 0.29
CA ARG A 68 -2.53 -7.78 -0.67
C ARG A 68 -1.98 -8.90 -1.53
N TYR A 69 -2.56 -10.10 -1.42
CA TYR A 69 -2.11 -11.26 -2.18
C TYR A 69 -2.39 -11.09 -3.68
N ALA A 70 -1.49 -11.61 -4.51
CA ALA A 70 -1.75 -11.77 -5.94
C ALA A 70 -1.40 -13.21 -6.33
N PRO A 71 -2.41 -14.06 -6.60
CA PRO A 71 -2.20 -15.46 -6.93
C PRO A 71 -1.30 -15.65 -8.16
N TYR A 72 -0.51 -16.72 -8.15
CA TYR A 72 0.23 -17.11 -9.35
C TYR A 72 -0.73 -17.70 -10.40
N PRO A 73 -0.40 -17.59 -11.71
CA PRO A 73 -1.24 -18.19 -12.75
C PRO A 73 -1.44 -19.69 -12.53
N GLY A 74 -2.69 -20.13 -12.43
CA GLY A 74 -3.07 -21.53 -12.26
C GLY A 74 -3.27 -21.97 -10.80
N GLU A 75 -3.02 -21.08 -9.84
CA GLU A 75 -3.39 -21.29 -8.45
C GLU A 75 -4.91 -21.15 -8.27
N VAL A 76 -5.51 -22.10 -7.56
CA VAL A 76 -6.98 -22.22 -7.40
C VAL A 76 -7.42 -22.39 -5.95
N ASP A 77 -6.48 -22.69 -5.05
CA ASP A 77 -6.72 -22.86 -3.62
C ASP A 77 -6.42 -21.56 -2.88
N ASP A 78 -7.00 -21.41 -1.69
CA ASP A 78 -6.70 -20.27 -0.83
C ASP A 78 -5.22 -20.26 -0.46
N PRO A 79 -4.56 -19.10 -0.45
CA PRO A 79 -3.14 -19.03 -0.18
C PRO A 79 -2.79 -19.50 1.23
N TRP A 80 -3.70 -19.35 2.20
CA TRP A 80 -3.50 -19.70 3.61
C TRP A 80 -4.82 -20.00 4.31
N GLY A 81 -4.73 -20.62 5.49
CA GLY A 81 -5.87 -20.85 6.36
C GLY A 81 -6.29 -19.60 7.14
N PRO A 82 -7.53 -19.58 7.68
CA PRO A 82 -8.06 -18.42 8.44
C PRO A 82 -7.34 -18.17 9.78
N ASN A 83 -6.55 -19.14 10.26
CA ASN A 83 -5.81 -19.04 11.52
C ASN A 83 -4.30 -19.12 11.33
N ASP A 84 -3.81 -19.12 10.08
CA ASP A 84 -2.37 -19.16 9.82
C ASP A 84 -1.75 -17.81 10.24
N PRO A 85 -0.82 -17.79 11.21
CA PRO A 85 -0.20 -16.56 11.69
C PRO A 85 0.60 -15.86 10.58
N VAL A 86 0.50 -14.53 10.54
CA VAL A 86 1.32 -13.70 9.66
C VAL A 86 2.65 -13.43 10.34
N VAL A 87 3.73 -13.56 9.57
CA VAL A 87 5.09 -13.35 10.04
C VAL A 87 5.73 -12.30 9.16
N ILE A 88 6.26 -11.25 9.80
CA ILE A 88 6.98 -10.18 9.10
C ILE A 88 8.45 -10.29 9.46
N PHE A 89 9.31 -10.31 8.44
CA PHE A 89 10.75 -10.17 8.63
C PHE A 89 11.21 -8.83 8.11
N VAL A 90 12.17 -8.22 8.79
CA VAL A 90 12.90 -7.05 8.31
C VAL A 90 14.38 -7.35 8.39
N ASP A 91 15.04 -7.29 7.23
CA ASP A 91 16.46 -7.62 7.06
C ASP A 91 16.86 -8.99 7.65
N GLY A 92 15.94 -9.97 7.55
CA GLY A 92 16.14 -11.34 8.01
C GLY A 92 15.78 -11.60 9.48
N GLU A 93 15.39 -10.57 10.23
CA GLU A 93 14.96 -10.70 11.62
C GLU A 93 13.43 -10.68 11.72
N GLU A 94 12.87 -11.61 12.49
CA GLU A 94 11.43 -11.70 12.71
C GLU A 94 10.95 -10.53 13.58
N SER A 95 9.83 -9.93 13.18
CA SER A 95 9.21 -8.81 13.88
C SER A 95 7.95 -9.25 14.63
N TRP A 96 7.83 -8.72 15.85
CA TRP A 96 6.61 -8.81 16.65
C TRP A 96 5.37 -8.22 15.94
N ILE A 97 5.55 -7.32 14.97
CA ILE A 97 4.45 -6.65 14.26
C ILE A 97 3.55 -7.64 13.52
N GLY A 98 4.06 -8.82 13.17
CA GLY A 98 3.26 -9.89 12.55
C GLY A 98 2.12 -10.39 13.45
N GLU A 99 2.31 -10.36 14.77
CA GLU A 99 1.29 -10.75 15.76
C GLU A 99 0.07 -9.82 15.74
N GLU A 100 0.26 -8.58 15.27
CA GLU A 100 -0.79 -7.56 15.16
C GLU A 100 -1.50 -7.59 13.80
N MET A 101 -1.14 -8.54 12.93
CA MET A 101 -1.77 -8.75 11.63
C MET A 101 -2.81 -9.87 11.66
N SER A 102 -3.85 -9.72 10.85
CA SER A 102 -4.90 -10.72 10.67
C SER A 102 -5.16 -10.96 9.19
N THR A 103 -5.41 -12.21 8.81
CA THR A 103 -5.78 -12.57 7.44
C THR A 103 -7.26 -12.36 7.19
N GLY A 104 -7.63 -12.14 5.93
CA GLY A 104 -9.01 -11.97 5.52
C GLY A 104 -9.18 -12.05 4.01
N TRP A 105 -10.44 -11.95 3.58
CA TRP A 105 -10.83 -11.98 2.19
C TRP A 105 -11.86 -10.88 1.90
N ASP A 106 -11.68 -10.16 0.78
CA ASP A 106 -12.67 -9.22 0.27
C ASP A 106 -12.82 -9.32 -1.26
N SER A 107 -13.60 -8.42 -1.86
CA SER A 107 -13.83 -8.39 -3.32
C SER A 107 -12.56 -8.25 -4.19
N ARG A 108 -11.41 -7.92 -3.59
CA ARG A 108 -10.10 -7.80 -4.23
C ARG A 108 -9.20 -9.01 -3.98
N GLY A 109 -9.70 -10.03 -3.28
CA GLY A 109 -8.98 -11.25 -2.92
C GLY A 109 -8.45 -11.25 -1.49
N ASP A 110 -7.55 -12.19 -1.22
CA ASP A 110 -6.94 -12.40 0.09
C ASP A 110 -6.00 -11.28 0.50
N PHE A 111 -5.99 -10.99 1.79
CA PHE A 111 -5.13 -9.99 2.39
C PHE A 111 -4.71 -10.37 3.81
N ALA A 112 -3.65 -9.72 4.28
CA ALA A 112 -3.32 -9.63 5.69
C ALA A 112 -3.27 -8.15 6.08
N SER A 113 -4.07 -7.74 7.06
CA SER A 113 -4.17 -6.34 7.51
C SER A 113 -3.60 -6.18 8.90
N LEU A 114 -2.91 -5.07 9.14
CA LEU A 114 -2.39 -4.70 10.45
C LEU A 114 -3.45 -3.95 11.26
N THR A 115 -3.52 -4.23 12.56
CA THR A 115 -4.29 -3.42 13.51
C THR A 115 -3.86 -1.96 13.42
N THR A 116 -4.82 -1.05 13.19
CA THR A 116 -4.58 0.34 12.79
C THR A 116 -3.52 1.04 13.65
N GLY A 117 -3.49 0.80 14.96
CA GLY A 117 -2.59 1.49 15.91
C GLY A 117 -1.11 1.23 15.74
N PHE A 118 -0.77 0.21 14.97
CA PHE A 118 0.60 -0.20 14.74
C PHE A 118 1.12 0.21 13.36
N VAL A 119 0.34 0.95 12.57
CA VAL A 119 0.79 1.51 11.29
C VAL A 119 2.03 2.40 11.45
N PRO A 120 2.15 3.28 12.48
CA PRO A 120 3.39 4.01 12.72
C PRO A 120 4.60 3.11 12.97
N ASP A 121 4.43 2.00 13.72
CA ASP A 121 5.50 1.03 13.97
C ASP A 121 5.93 0.34 12.68
N MET A 122 4.98 -0.11 11.86
CA MET A 122 5.27 -0.70 10.55
C MET A 122 5.99 0.29 9.64
N MET A 123 5.56 1.56 9.60
CA MET A 123 6.25 2.60 8.84
C MET A 123 7.68 2.82 9.33
N SER A 124 7.88 2.87 10.64
CA SER A 124 9.21 3.02 11.25
C SER A 124 10.12 1.86 10.87
N MET A 125 9.60 0.63 10.91
CA MET A 125 10.31 -0.58 10.50
C MET A 125 10.75 -0.54 9.03
N VAL A 126 9.85 -0.23 8.09
CA VAL A 126 10.21 -0.17 6.67
C VAL A 126 11.21 0.98 6.40
N ARG A 127 11.10 2.12 7.08
CA ARG A 127 12.06 3.23 6.95
C ARG A 127 13.43 2.92 7.53
N GLY A 128 13.47 2.10 8.58
CA GLY A 128 14.69 1.65 9.24
C GLY A 128 15.37 0.46 8.56
N ALA A 129 14.65 -0.25 7.69
CA ALA A 129 15.17 -1.39 6.95
C ALA A 129 16.29 -0.98 5.99
N THR A 130 17.33 -1.80 5.94
CA THR A 130 18.51 -1.64 5.08
C THR A 130 18.37 -2.35 3.74
N GLY A 131 17.44 -3.31 3.62
CA GLY A 131 17.22 -4.06 2.40
C GLY A 131 15.77 -4.50 2.21
N ILE A 132 15.33 -5.50 2.98
CA ILE A 132 14.17 -6.32 2.62
C ILE A 132 13.15 -6.37 3.77
N VAL A 133 11.88 -6.26 3.41
CA VAL A 133 10.72 -6.62 4.23
C VAL A 133 10.12 -7.89 3.64
N GLU A 134 9.96 -8.95 4.42
CA GLU A 134 9.36 -10.20 3.96
C GLU A 134 8.02 -10.44 4.64
N VAL A 135 7.06 -10.96 3.87
CA VAL A 135 5.78 -11.44 4.38
C VAL A 135 5.76 -12.95 4.21
N ALA A 136 5.62 -13.64 5.34
CA ALA A 136 5.46 -15.09 5.40
C ALA A 136 4.21 -15.44 6.22
N LEU A 137 3.73 -16.66 6.06
CA LEU A 137 2.70 -17.21 6.93
C LEU A 137 3.12 -18.59 7.43
N ASP A 138 2.80 -18.84 8.70
CA ASP A 138 2.92 -20.16 9.30
C ASP A 138 1.70 -21.00 8.93
N ARG A 139 1.90 -21.95 8.02
CA ARG A 139 0.90 -22.91 7.56
C ARG A 139 0.71 -23.97 8.63
N VAL A 140 -0.12 -23.69 9.63
CA VAL A 140 -0.22 -24.49 10.86
C VAL A 140 -0.60 -25.94 10.58
N GLU A 141 -1.56 -26.15 9.68
CA GLU A 141 -2.01 -27.50 9.30
C GLU A 141 -0.95 -28.29 8.52
N LEU A 142 -0.02 -27.60 7.85
CA LEU A 142 1.08 -28.20 7.10
C LEU A 142 2.36 -28.34 7.92
N GLY A 143 2.49 -27.60 9.03
CA GLY A 143 3.71 -27.53 9.83
C GLY A 143 4.86 -26.83 9.09
N GLU A 144 4.54 -25.92 8.18
CA GLU A 144 5.49 -25.24 7.30
C GLU A 144 5.39 -23.72 7.41
N ARG A 145 6.47 -23.00 7.11
CA ARG A 145 6.46 -21.55 6.93
C ARG A 145 6.67 -21.22 5.47
N TRP A 146 5.75 -20.48 4.87
CA TRP A 146 5.78 -20.12 3.45
C TRP A 146 6.03 -18.63 3.30
N ILE A 147 6.99 -18.25 2.46
CA ILE A 147 7.26 -16.85 2.12
C ILE A 147 6.40 -16.49 0.92
N TYR A 148 5.57 -15.46 1.08
CA TYR A 148 4.67 -14.99 0.03
C TYR A 148 5.22 -13.77 -0.70
N GLY A 149 6.03 -12.96 -0.04
CA GLY A 149 6.62 -11.78 -0.67
C GLY A 149 7.90 -11.33 0.00
N GLN A 150 8.80 -10.81 -0.82
CA GLN A 150 10.00 -10.09 -0.40
C GLN A 150 9.93 -8.71 -1.06
N PHE A 151 10.09 -7.65 -0.29
CA PHE A 151 9.87 -6.28 -0.71
C PHE A 151 11.09 -5.44 -0.36
N SER A 152 11.73 -4.83 -1.36
CA SER A 152 12.78 -3.85 -1.10
C SER A 152 12.21 -2.64 -0.35
N ALA A 153 12.91 -2.18 0.68
CA ALA A 153 12.58 -0.94 1.41
C ALA A 153 13.02 0.33 0.64
N GLU A 154 13.81 0.17 -0.43
CA GLU A 154 14.38 1.28 -1.18
C GLU A 154 13.31 2.22 -1.73
N GLY A 155 13.34 3.49 -1.31
CA GLY A 155 12.44 4.53 -1.80
C GLY A 155 11.11 4.66 -1.04
N PHE A 156 10.86 3.83 -0.02
CA PHE A 156 9.69 3.95 0.84
C PHE A 156 9.56 5.35 1.46
N THR A 157 10.63 5.84 2.12
CA THR A 157 10.62 7.16 2.78
C THR A 157 10.24 8.29 1.84
N ALA A 158 10.85 8.35 0.64
CA ALA A 158 10.55 9.41 -0.33
C ALA A 158 9.08 9.35 -0.80
N THR A 159 8.55 8.14 -0.94
CA THR A 159 7.18 7.90 -1.39
C THR A 159 6.15 8.29 -0.32
N VAL A 160 6.39 7.95 0.95
CA VAL A 160 5.53 8.37 2.07
C VAL A 160 5.56 9.88 2.25
N VAL A 161 6.74 10.52 2.14
CA VAL A 161 6.83 11.99 2.21
C VAL A 161 5.96 12.64 1.13
N LYS A 162 6.00 12.12 -0.10
CA LYS A 162 5.13 12.61 -1.17
C LYS A 162 3.65 12.41 -0.88
N ALA A 163 3.27 11.26 -0.32
CA ALA A 163 1.91 11.00 0.12
C ALA A 163 1.46 11.99 1.22
N GLY A 164 2.34 12.30 2.17
CA GLY A 164 2.12 13.31 3.22
C GLY A 164 1.85 14.70 2.66
N GLU A 165 2.63 15.12 1.64
CA GLU A 165 2.39 16.38 0.94
C GLU A 165 1.01 16.43 0.26
N TRP A 166 0.57 15.31 -0.35
CA TRP A 166 -0.68 15.27 -1.10
C TRP A 166 -1.93 15.07 -0.24
N CYS A 167 -1.79 14.36 0.87
CA CYS A 167 -2.88 14.06 1.80
C CYS A 167 -2.76 14.83 3.11
N LEU A 168 -1.85 15.81 3.21
CA LEU A 168 -1.77 16.75 4.33
C LEU A 168 -1.54 16.09 5.70
N PHE A 169 -0.71 15.04 5.75
CA PHE A 169 -0.30 14.39 7.00
C PHE A 169 1.22 14.50 7.20
N ASP A 170 1.65 14.39 8.46
CA ASP A 170 3.07 14.30 8.81
C ASP A 170 3.51 12.83 8.87
N PRO A 171 4.42 12.38 7.98
CA PRO A 171 4.94 11.01 7.98
C PRO A 171 5.61 10.56 9.29
N ASP A 172 6.08 11.52 10.09
CA ASP A 172 6.76 11.25 11.36
C ASP A 172 5.80 11.34 12.57
N ASN A 173 4.60 11.89 12.38
CA ASN A 173 3.64 12.15 13.44
C ASN A 173 2.20 11.93 12.97
N LEU A 174 1.86 10.68 12.59
CA LEU A 174 0.48 10.33 12.30
C LEU A 174 -0.41 10.57 13.52
N PRO A 175 -1.62 11.11 13.34
CA PRO A 175 -2.53 11.32 14.45
C PRO A 175 -2.95 9.98 15.05
N SER A 176 -2.84 9.86 16.38
CA SER A 176 -3.53 8.83 17.14
C SER A 176 -5.00 9.23 17.30
N TRP A 177 -5.91 8.25 17.24
CA TRP A 177 -7.32 8.43 17.64
C TRP A 177 -7.47 8.78 19.12
#